data_AF-A0AA95HQY0-F1
#
_entry.id   AF-A0AA95HQY0-F1
#
_cell.length_a   1.000
_cell.length_b   1.000
_cell.length_c   1.000
_cell.angle_alpha   90.00
_cell.angle_beta   90.00
_cell.angle_gamma   90.00
#
_symmetry.space_group_name_H-M   'P 1'
#
loop_
_entity.id
_entity.type
_entity.pdbx_description
1 polymer ?
#
loop_
_entity_poly.entity_id
_entity_poly.type
_entity_poly.pdbx_seq_one_letter_code
_entity_poly.pdbx_strand_id
1 'polypeptide(L)'
;MPTQDAVYQNIRYHGKKEGVPVVDDNGRVLSEVVRVMEICAEANIIFATGHSSSEESITLARKAREVGVRKCVVTHANSGIWKMTHDQIKRCIDLGAWMEYSYITNLWGPGTGLPDFERMSDKEFADFARIAPQRSIITTDLGQVGMPHPVDGMRRCILALLENGLAQKQVDFMVRSNPAQLVGLSVSE
;
A
#
# COMPACT_ATOMS: atom_id res chain seq x y z
N MET A 1 1.36 -11.15 -0.65
CA MET A 1 0.11 -11.69 -1.23
C MET A 1 0.06 -11.46 -2.73
N PRO A 2 -0.85 -12.10 -3.51
CA PRO A 2 -0.93 -11.89 -4.96
C PRO A 2 -1.15 -10.41 -5.30
N THR A 3 -0.58 -10.00 -6.44
CA THR A 3 -0.76 -8.66 -7.00
C THR A 3 -1.58 -8.76 -8.28
N GLN A 4 -0.94 -8.92 -9.44
CA GLN A 4 -1.66 -8.99 -10.72
C GLN A 4 -2.58 -10.22 -10.82
N ASP A 5 -2.21 -11.32 -10.17
CA ASP A 5 -3.03 -12.54 -10.12
C ASP A 5 -4.08 -12.53 -9.00
N ALA A 6 -4.26 -11.43 -8.25
CA ALA A 6 -5.27 -11.38 -7.20
C ALA A 6 -6.68 -11.44 -7.80
N VAL A 7 -7.59 -12.15 -7.14
CA VAL A 7 -8.99 -12.24 -7.60
C VAL A 7 -9.63 -10.86 -7.76
N TYR A 8 -9.42 -9.95 -6.80
CA TYR A 8 -9.97 -8.59 -6.88
C TYR A 8 -9.41 -7.80 -8.06
N GLN A 9 -8.10 -7.93 -8.33
CA GLN A 9 -7.47 -7.35 -9.52
C GLN A 9 -8.14 -7.86 -10.80
N ASN A 10 -8.25 -9.17 -10.98
CA ASN A 10 -8.84 -9.77 -12.18
C ASN A 10 -10.31 -9.38 -12.37
N ILE A 11 -11.08 -9.26 -11.28
CA ILE A 11 -12.45 -8.74 -11.36
C ILE A 11 -12.44 -7.30 -11.89
N ARG A 12 -11.56 -6.45 -11.38
CA ARG A 12 -11.55 -5.01 -11.71
C ARG A 12 -11.08 -4.70 -13.13
N TYR A 13 -10.19 -5.52 -13.69
CA TYR A 13 -9.65 -5.32 -15.05
C TYR A 13 -10.29 -6.20 -16.13
N HIS A 14 -10.71 -7.41 -15.77
CA HIS A 14 -11.17 -8.41 -16.73
C HIS A 14 -12.63 -8.83 -16.51
N GLY A 15 -13.27 -8.38 -15.41
CA GLY A 15 -14.63 -8.78 -15.06
C GLY A 15 -14.76 -10.26 -14.68
N LYS A 16 -13.65 -10.91 -14.32
CA LYS A 16 -13.58 -12.36 -14.08
C LYS A 16 -13.10 -12.67 -12.67
N LYS A 17 -13.78 -13.60 -11.99
CA LYS A 17 -13.35 -14.17 -10.70
C LYS A 17 -12.31 -15.29 -10.93
N GLU A 18 -11.20 -14.92 -11.54
CA GLU A 18 -10.03 -15.79 -11.80
C GLU A 18 -8.84 -15.31 -10.94
N GLY A 19 -7.84 -16.17 -10.71
CA GLY A 19 -6.64 -15.83 -9.96
C GLY A 19 -6.55 -16.47 -8.58
N VAL A 20 -5.64 -15.95 -7.75
CA VAL A 20 -5.32 -16.46 -6.42
C VAL A 20 -6.16 -15.74 -5.37
N PRO A 21 -7.13 -16.41 -4.72
CA PRO A 21 -7.92 -15.82 -3.64
C PRO A 21 -7.11 -15.70 -2.35
N VAL A 22 -7.49 -14.74 -1.50
CA VAL A 22 -6.93 -14.58 -0.15
C VAL A 22 -7.94 -14.87 0.97
N VAL A 23 -9.22 -14.90 0.62
CA VAL A 23 -10.35 -15.26 1.48
C VAL A 23 -11.24 -16.30 0.80
N ASP A 24 -12.00 -17.05 1.59
CA ASP A 24 -13.05 -17.93 1.11
C ASP A 24 -14.32 -17.15 0.72
N ASP A 25 -15.34 -17.85 0.23
CA ASP A 25 -16.62 -17.24 -0.16
C ASP A 25 -17.41 -16.64 1.02
N ASN A 26 -17.00 -16.90 2.27
CA ASN A 26 -17.56 -16.29 3.48
C ASN A 26 -16.71 -15.11 4.00
N GLY A 27 -15.67 -14.71 3.26
CA GLY A 27 -14.75 -13.64 3.65
C GLY A 27 -13.76 -14.04 4.75
N ARG A 28 -13.57 -15.33 5.03
CA ARG A 28 -12.57 -15.81 6.00
C ARG A 28 -11.24 -16.00 5.31
N VAL A 29 -10.15 -15.56 5.95
CA VAL A 29 -8.79 -15.75 5.44
C VAL A 29 -8.48 -17.23 5.24
N LEU A 30 -8.00 -17.60 4.06
CA LEU A 30 -7.68 -18.99 3.71
C LEU A 30 -6.54 -19.54 4.57
N SER A 31 -6.56 -20.85 4.81
CA SER A 31 -5.56 -21.52 5.66
C SER A 31 -4.13 -21.38 5.16
N GLU A 32 -3.96 -21.33 3.84
CA GLU A 32 -2.72 -21.15 3.13
C GLU A 32 -2.16 -19.73 3.36
N VAL A 33 -3.04 -18.73 3.40
CA VAL A 33 -2.68 -17.35 3.72
C VAL A 33 -2.32 -17.21 5.19
N VAL A 34 -3.05 -17.87 6.09
CA VAL A 34 -2.69 -17.94 7.51
C VAL A 34 -1.31 -18.56 7.68
N ARG A 35 -1.00 -19.64 6.96
CA ARG A 35 0.33 -20.27 7.00
C ARG A 35 1.44 -19.32 6.54
N VAL A 36 1.19 -18.50 5.51
CA VAL A 36 2.13 -17.43 5.11
C VAL A 36 2.30 -16.41 6.22
N MET A 37 1.21 -15.99 6.89
CA MET A 37 1.28 -15.07 8.03
C MET A 37 2.08 -15.64 9.20
N GLU A 38 1.92 -16.94 9.52
CA GLU A 38 2.70 -17.63 10.57
C GLU A 38 4.19 -17.58 10.25
N ILE A 39 4.59 -17.88 9.01
CA ILE A 39 5.98 -17.76 8.55
C ILE A 39 6.48 -16.31 8.70
N CYS A 40 5.65 -15.33 8.30
CA CYS A 40 6.02 -13.92 8.45
C CYS A 40 6.20 -13.51 9.91
N ALA A 41 5.35 -14.01 10.81
CA ALA A 41 5.41 -13.75 12.25
C ALA A 41 6.66 -14.37 12.88
N GLU A 42 6.96 -15.64 12.56
CA GLU A 42 8.14 -16.36 13.05
C GLU A 42 9.44 -15.69 12.58
N ALA A 43 9.53 -15.33 11.30
CA ALA A 43 10.72 -14.72 10.72
C ALA A 43 10.81 -13.19 10.93
N ASN A 44 9.80 -12.55 11.52
CA ASN A 44 9.70 -11.10 11.67
C ASN A 44 9.89 -10.31 10.34
N ILE A 45 9.34 -10.87 9.26
CA ILE A 45 9.32 -10.26 7.92
C ILE A 45 7.98 -9.61 7.63
N ILE A 46 7.93 -8.80 6.58
CA ILE A 46 6.75 -8.03 6.20
C ILE A 46 5.71 -8.96 5.55
N PHE A 47 4.47 -8.89 6.03
CA PHE A 47 3.30 -9.39 5.32
C PHE A 47 2.63 -8.23 4.60
N ALA A 48 2.60 -8.25 3.27
CA ALA A 48 1.94 -7.23 2.45
C ALA A 48 0.65 -7.77 1.83
N THR A 49 -0.44 -6.99 1.89
CA THR A 49 -1.78 -7.41 1.44
C THR A 49 -1.90 -7.60 -0.07
N GLY A 50 -0.96 -7.08 -0.86
CA GLY A 50 -1.01 -7.18 -2.32
C GLY A 50 -2.23 -6.44 -2.87
N HIS A 51 -2.74 -6.87 -4.03
CA HIS A 51 -3.88 -6.21 -4.69
C HIS A 51 -5.23 -6.74 -4.18
N SER A 52 -5.33 -6.88 -2.86
CA SER A 52 -6.58 -7.23 -2.19
C SER A 52 -7.53 -6.03 -2.18
N SER A 53 -8.84 -6.27 -2.19
CA SER A 53 -9.83 -5.21 -1.96
C SER A 53 -9.64 -4.52 -0.61
N SER A 54 -10.33 -3.39 -0.39
CA SER A 54 -10.31 -2.69 0.89
C SER A 54 -10.82 -3.56 2.05
N GLU A 55 -11.91 -4.31 1.84
CA GLU A 55 -12.48 -5.22 2.86
C GLU A 55 -11.61 -6.46 3.11
N GLU A 56 -11.03 -7.04 2.06
CA GLU A 56 -10.04 -8.12 2.21
C GLU A 56 -8.82 -7.62 2.97
N SER A 57 -8.30 -6.43 2.67
CA SER A 57 -7.15 -5.84 3.36
C SER A 57 -7.41 -5.62 4.85
N ILE A 58 -8.61 -5.16 5.24
CA ILE A 58 -9.01 -5.04 6.64
C ILE A 58 -9.09 -6.42 7.31
N THR A 59 -9.65 -7.41 6.61
CA THR A 59 -9.77 -8.79 7.11
C THR A 59 -8.40 -9.45 7.28
N LEU A 60 -7.49 -9.25 6.33
CA LEU A 60 -6.11 -9.70 6.40
C LEU A 60 -5.36 -9.00 7.53
N ALA A 61 -5.50 -7.68 7.70
CA ALA A 61 -4.86 -6.95 8.80
C ALA A 61 -5.33 -7.46 10.17
N ARG A 62 -6.62 -7.76 10.31
CA ARG A 62 -7.17 -8.35 11.54
C ARG A 62 -6.57 -9.72 11.81
N LYS A 63 -6.56 -10.60 10.80
CA LYS A 63 -5.99 -11.95 10.94
C LYS A 63 -4.48 -11.91 11.20
N ALA A 64 -3.74 -11.04 10.52
CA ALA A 64 -2.31 -10.85 10.72
C ALA A 64 -2.00 -10.47 12.18
N ARG A 65 -2.79 -9.57 12.78
CA ARG A 65 -2.70 -9.24 14.21
C ARG A 65 -2.97 -10.45 15.10
N GLU A 66 -4.03 -11.22 14.83
CA GLU A 66 -4.38 -12.43 15.59
C GLU A 66 -3.28 -13.50 15.55
N VAL A 67 -2.63 -13.68 14.40
CA VAL A 67 -1.53 -14.63 14.18
C VAL A 67 -0.20 -14.11 14.80
N GLY A 68 -0.11 -12.82 15.11
CA GLY A 68 1.08 -12.23 15.72
C GLY A 68 2.08 -11.62 14.72
N VAL A 69 1.65 -11.34 13.49
CA VAL A 69 2.46 -10.63 12.50
C VAL A 69 2.73 -9.20 12.99
N ARG A 70 4.01 -8.86 13.18
CA ARG A 70 4.43 -7.54 13.69
C ARG A 70 4.49 -6.46 12.61
N LYS A 71 4.66 -6.87 11.34
CA LYS A 71 4.88 -5.99 10.19
C LYS A 71 3.86 -6.28 9.08
N CYS A 72 2.60 -5.94 9.32
CA CYS A 72 1.56 -6.00 8.28
C CYS A 72 1.53 -4.68 7.51
N VAL A 73 1.66 -4.71 6.19
CA VAL A 73 1.57 -3.53 5.30
C VAL A 73 0.34 -3.68 4.40
N VAL A 74 -0.53 -2.66 4.41
CA VAL A 74 -1.62 -2.54 3.45
C VAL A 74 -1.10 -1.88 2.19
N THR A 75 -1.11 -2.62 1.10
CA THR A 75 -0.43 -2.29 -0.15
C THR A 75 -1.15 -1.20 -0.94
N HIS A 76 -0.43 -0.12 -1.27
CA HIS A 76 -0.87 1.04 -2.06
C HIS A 76 -2.33 1.48 -1.80
N ALA A 77 -2.70 1.83 -0.57
CA ALA A 77 -4.09 2.07 -0.14
C ALA A 77 -4.81 3.23 -0.87
N ASN A 78 -4.05 4.11 -1.55
CA ASN A 78 -4.55 5.21 -2.38
C ASN A 78 -4.79 4.81 -3.85
N SER A 79 -4.44 3.60 -4.26
CA SER A 79 -4.61 3.13 -5.64
C SER A 79 -6.06 3.21 -6.08
N GLY A 80 -6.35 3.84 -7.23
CA GLY A 80 -7.70 3.95 -7.80
C GLY A 80 -8.41 2.61 -8.09
N ILE A 81 -7.71 1.48 -7.96
CA ILE A 81 -8.22 0.13 -8.19
C ILE A 81 -8.95 -0.42 -6.95
N TRP A 82 -8.38 -0.24 -5.74
CA TRP A 82 -8.93 -0.68 -4.43
C TRP A 82 -8.91 0.45 -3.38
N LYS A 83 -9.07 1.69 -3.85
CA LYS A 83 -8.91 2.92 -3.06
C LYS A 83 -9.68 2.85 -1.74
N MET A 84 -8.96 2.93 -0.64
CA MET A 84 -9.55 2.89 0.69
C MET A 84 -10.07 4.26 1.11
N THR A 85 -11.13 4.27 1.92
CA THR A 85 -11.56 5.50 2.59
C THR A 85 -10.65 5.83 3.76
N HIS A 86 -10.65 7.08 4.23
CA HIS A 86 -9.87 7.49 5.40
C HIS A 86 -10.24 6.68 6.65
N ASP A 87 -11.51 6.29 6.81
CA ASP A 87 -11.95 5.50 7.96
C ASP A 87 -11.51 4.04 7.87
N GLN A 88 -11.51 3.46 6.67
CA GLN A 88 -10.94 2.12 6.44
C GLN A 88 -9.43 2.12 6.73
N ILE A 89 -8.71 3.17 6.34
CA ILE A 89 -7.28 3.35 6.63
C ILE A 89 -7.03 3.41 8.14
N LYS A 90 -7.78 4.25 8.87
CA LYS A 90 -7.69 4.33 10.34
C LYS A 90 -7.96 2.98 10.99
N ARG A 91 -8.96 2.23 10.50
CA ARG A 91 -9.26 0.89 11.01
C ARG A 91 -8.10 -0.09 10.80
N CYS A 92 -7.41 -0.05 9.67
CA CYS A 92 -6.20 -0.85 9.44
C CYS A 92 -5.08 -0.46 10.42
N ILE A 93 -4.88 0.83 10.66
CA ILE A 93 -3.90 1.34 11.63
C ILE A 93 -4.24 0.87 13.06
N ASP A 94 -5.51 0.92 13.47
CA ASP A 94 -5.97 0.42 14.78
C ASP A 94 -5.76 -1.09 14.95
N LEU A 95 -5.73 -1.83 13.85
CA LEU A 95 -5.35 -3.25 13.80
C LEU A 95 -3.83 -3.46 13.80
N GLY A 96 -3.04 -2.40 13.84
CA GLY A 96 -1.59 -2.45 13.87
C GLY A 96 -0.94 -2.56 12.49
N ALA A 97 -1.67 -2.35 11.40
CA ALA A 97 -1.07 -2.32 10.08
C ALA A 97 -0.27 -1.03 9.84
N TRP A 98 0.62 -1.09 8.85
CA TRP A 98 1.28 0.04 8.21
C TRP A 98 0.58 0.32 6.90
N MET A 99 0.50 1.59 6.51
CA MET A 99 -0.14 1.99 5.26
C MET A 99 0.92 2.29 4.22
N GLU A 100 0.83 1.69 3.05
CA GLU A 100 1.64 2.07 1.90
C GLU A 100 0.81 2.97 0.98
N TYR A 101 1.40 4.09 0.54
CA TYR A 101 0.85 4.93 -0.51
C TYR A 101 1.79 4.96 -1.71
N SER A 102 1.24 4.72 -2.91
CA SER A 102 2.02 4.68 -4.14
C SER A 102 1.86 5.98 -4.93
N TYR A 103 2.99 6.55 -5.35
CA TYR A 103 3.00 7.78 -6.14
C TYR A 103 2.72 7.58 -7.64
N ILE A 104 2.69 6.33 -8.15
CA ILE A 104 2.36 6.09 -9.56
C ILE A 104 0.99 6.68 -9.95
N THR A 105 0.06 6.74 -8.99
CA THR A 105 -1.29 7.28 -9.17
C THR A 105 -1.29 8.72 -9.66
N ASN A 106 -0.29 9.50 -9.29
CA ASN A 106 -0.14 10.91 -9.68
C ASN A 106 0.43 11.06 -11.10
N LEU A 107 0.97 9.97 -11.64
CA LEU A 107 1.60 9.90 -12.95
C LEU A 107 0.75 9.09 -13.96
N TRP A 108 -0.48 8.73 -13.59
CA TRP A 108 -1.46 8.12 -14.48
C TRP A 108 -2.11 9.14 -15.42
N GLY A 109 -2.89 8.65 -16.39
CA GLY A 109 -3.75 9.45 -17.24
C GLY A 109 -3.11 9.89 -18.57
N PRO A 110 -3.86 10.63 -19.41
CA PRO A 110 -3.46 10.91 -20.78
C PRO A 110 -2.05 11.48 -20.91
N GLY A 111 -1.29 10.95 -21.87
CA GLY A 111 0.09 11.38 -22.15
C GLY A 111 1.17 10.71 -21.30
N THR A 112 0.84 9.67 -20.53
CA THR A 112 1.82 8.87 -19.76
C THR A 112 1.86 7.42 -20.24
N GLY A 113 2.75 6.59 -19.68
CA GLY A 113 2.84 5.16 -19.99
C GLY A 113 1.61 4.35 -19.54
N LEU A 114 0.70 4.96 -18.76
CA LEU A 114 -0.53 4.36 -18.27
C LEU A 114 -1.72 5.31 -18.52
N PRO A 115 -2.10 5.53 -19.80
CA PRO A 115 -3.03 6.59 -20.19
C PRO A 115 -4.48 6.33 -19.78
N ASP A 116 -4.86 5.06 -19.62
CA ASP A 116 -6.23 4.63 -19.31
C ASP A 116 -6.60 4.73 -17.83
N PHE A 117 -5.62 5.11 -16.99
CA PHE A 117 -5.80 5.22 -15.55
C PHE A 117 -6.17 6.64 -15.12
N GLU A 118 -7.03 6.76 -14.10
CA GLU A 118 -7.41 8.06 -13.55
C GLU A 118 -6.26 8.67 -12.73
N ARG A 119 -5.85 9.89 -13.08
CA ARG A 119 -4.79 10.60 -12.36
C ARG A 119 -5.26 11.10 -10.99
N MET A 120 -4.56 10.72 -9.92
CA MET A 120 -4.69 11.33 -8.61
C MET A 120 -3.99 12.69 -8.56
N SER A 121 -4.60 13.68 -7.92
CA SER A 121 -3.96 14.98 -7.70
C SER A 121 -2.95 14.95 -6.56
N ASP A 122 -1.93 15.82 -6.61
CA ASP A 122 -0.96 15.96 -5.51
C ASP A 122 -1.60 16.36 -4.18
N LYS A 123 -2.67 17.18 -4.25
CA LYS A 123 -3.47 17.57 -3.09
C LYS A 123 -4.12 16.35 -2.44
N GLU A 124 -4.76 15.51 -3.24
CA GLU A 124 -5.42 14.31 -2.75
C GLU A 124 -4.40 13.29 -2.20
N PHE A 125 -3.28 13.08 -2.88
CA PHE A 125 -2.20 12.24 -2.39
C PHE A 125 -1.67 12.73 -1.03
N ALA A 126 -1.50 14.05 -0.89
CA ALA A 126 -1.12 14.68 0.37
C ALA A 126 -2.19 14.49 1.47
N ASP A 127 -3.49 14.48 1.13
CA ASP A 127 -4.57 14.22 2.07
C ASP A 127 -4.50 12.79 2.64
N PHE A 128 -4.19 11.78 1.81
CA PHE A 128 -3.91 10.41 2.26
C PHE A 128 -2.67 10.35 3.16
N ALA A 129 -1.56 10.94 2.72
CA ALA A 129 -0.29 10.91 3.42
C ALA A 129 -0.38 11.54 4.83
N ARG A 130 -1.25 12.54 5.02
CA ARG A 130 -1.46 13.21 6.32
C ARG A 130 -2.23 12.38 7.36
N ILE A 131 -2.91 11.29 6.97
CA ILE A 131 -3.76 10.53 7.91
C ILE A 131 -2.95 10.02 9.11
N ALA A 132 -1.80 9.40 8.86
CA ALA A 132 -0.90 8.91 9.90
C ALA A 132 0.54 8.76 9.39
N PRO A 133 1.30 9.85 9.21
CA PRO A 133 2.65 9.80 8.67
C PRO A 133 3.60 8.86 9.43
N GLN A 134 3.43 8.73 10.74
CA GLN A 134 4.24 7.85 11.61
C GLN A 134 3.94 6.36 11.43
N ARG A 135 2.85 6.02 10.74
CA ARG A 135 2.41 4.65 10.47
C ARG A 135 2.25 4.37 8.97
N SER A 136 2.86 5.21 8.14
CA SER A 136 2.74 5.12 6.69
C SER A 136 4.12 5.08 6.02
N ILE A 137 4.19 4.46 4.85
CA ILE A 137 5.33 4.50 3.95
C ILE A 137 4.88 4.98 2.58
N ILE A 138 5.81 5.54 1.82
CA ILE A 138 5.57 5.91 0.43
C ILE A 138 6.48 5.11 -0.48
N THR A 139 5.87 4.53 -1.50
CA THR A 139 6.55 3.89 -2.61
C THR A 139 6.20 4.60 -3.91
N THR A 140 6.99 4.37 -4.96
CA THR A 140 6.68 4.94 -6.26
C THR A 140 5.86 4.01 -7.13
N ASP A 141 6.01 2.68 -6.94
CA ASP A 141 5.51 1.64 -7.85
C ASP A 141 5.94 1.88 -9.31
N LEU A 142 7.07 2.56 -9.53
CA LEU A 142 7.61 2.86 -10.86
C LEU A 142 8.64 1.81 -11.30
N GLY A 143 8.99 1.85 -12.59
CA GLY A 143 9.93 0.94 -13.24
C GLY A 143 9.36 0.28 -14.49
N GLN A 144 8.07 0.52 -14.78
CA GLN A 144 7.41 0.08 -16.00
C GLN A 144 7.88 0.90 -17.21
N VAL A 145 7.83 0.27 -18.38
CA VAL A 145 8.10 0.92 -19.66
C VAL A 145 7.14 2.11 -19.84
N GLY A 146 7.67 3.25 -20.30
CA GLY A 146 6.87 4.46 -20.54
C GLY A 146 6.60 5.33 -19.30
N MET A 147 7.08 4.93 -18.13
CA MET A 147 6.97 5.70 -16.90
C MET A 147 8.33 6.35 -16.51
N PRO A 148 8.32 7.45 -15.72
CA PRO A 148 9.56 8.05 -15.24
C PRO A 148 10.41 7.10 -14.39
N HIS A 149 11.72 7.38 -14.31
CA HIS A 149 12.62 6.63 -13.45
C HIS A 149 12.18 6.72 -11.98
N PRO A 150 12.24 5.64 -11.18
CA PRO A 150 11.76 5.64 -9.80
C PRO A 150 12.36 6.73 -8.90
N VAL A 151 13.65 7.04 -9.09
CA VAL A 151 14.32 8.12 -8.34
C VAL A 151 13.72 9.49 -8.65
N ASP A 152 13.37 9.75 -9.90
CA ASP A 152 12.74 11.01 -10.30
C ASP A 152 11.29 11.08 -9.81
N GLY A 153 10.59 9.95 -9.83
CA GLY A 153 9.26 9.83 -9.22
C GLY A 153 9.26 10.13 -7.72
N MET A 154 10.21 9.57 -6.97
CA MET A 154 10.33 9.85 -5.52
C MET A 154 10.68 11.32 -5.26
N ARG A 155 11.56 11.93 -6.08
CA ARG A 155 11.86 13.37 -5.97
C ARG A 155 10.60 14.22 -6.18
N ARG A 156 9.80 13.92 -7.20
CA ARG A 156 8.52 14.61 -7.46
C ARG A 156 7.53 14.42 -6.31
N CYS A 157 7.43 13.21 -5.77
CA CYS A 157 6.58 12.92 -4.62
C CYS A 157 6.94 13.77 -3.40
N ILE A 158 8.23 13.87 -3.07
CA ILE A 158 8.70 14.67 -1.92
C ILE A 158 8.32 16.14 -2.12
N LEU A 159 8.57 16.70 -3.31
CA LEU A 159 8.20 18.08 -3.63
C LEU A 159 6.68 18.29 -3.53
N ALA A 160 5.88 17.42 -4.12
CA ALA A 160 4.43 17.49 -4.08
C ALA A 160 3.89 17.51 -2.64
N LEU A 161 4.44 16.69 -1.74
CA LEU A 161 4.04 16.69 -0.33
C LEU A 161 4.41 18.00 0.39
N LEU A 162 5.63 18.51 0.16
CA LEU A 162 6.10 19.76 0.77
C LEU A 162 5.31 20.97 0.26
N GLU A 163 5.06 21.05 -1.04
CA GLU A 163 4.26 22.12 -1.67
C GLU A 163 2.79 22.09 -1.21
N ASN A 164 2.27 20.90 -0.89
CA ASN A 164 0.97 20.74 -0.26
C ASN A 164 1.02 20.86 1.28
N GLY A 165 2.11 21.36 1.86
CA GLY A 165 2.18 21.79 3.26
C GLY A 165 2.39 20.67 4.29
N LEU A 166 2.87 19.49 3.89
CA LEU A 166 3.39 18.53 4.86
C LEU A 166 4.72 19.05 5.42
N ALA A 167 4.91 18.89 6.73
CA ALA A 167 6.19 19.23 7.35
C ALA A 167 7.28 18.25 6.88
N GLN A 168 8.52 18.73 6.73
CA GLN A 168 9.67 17.89 6.36
C GLN A 168 9.77 16.62 7.20
N LYS A 169 9.58 16.74 8.52
CA LYS A 169 9.58 15.60 9.45
C LYS A 169 8.54 14.54 9.12
N GLN A 170 7.35 14.92 8.64
CA GLN A 170 6.31 13.98 8.22
C GLN A 170 6.72 13.25 6.95
N VAL A 171 7.30 13.97 5.98
CA VAL A 171 7.85 13.37 4.76
C VAL A 171 8.97 12.39 5.10
N ASP A 172 9.91 12.79 5.97
CA ASP A 172 11.03 11.96 6.43
C ASP A 172 10.55 10.66 7.08
N PHE A 173 9.46 10.69 7.87
CA PHE A 173 8.86 9.46 8.39
C PHE A 173 8.51 8.50 7.25
N MET A 174 7.77 8.98 6.25
CA MET A 174 7.18 8.12 5.22
C MET A 174 8.17 7.64 4.15
N VAL A 175 9.20 8.42 3.82
CA VAL A 175 10.15 8.09 2.74
C VAL A 175 11.48 7.56 3.25
N ARG A 176 11.78 7.70 4.55
CA ARG A 176 13.09 7.34 5.13
C ARG A 176 12.96 6.52 6.40
N SER A 177 12.38 7.07 7.46
CA SER A 177 12.51 6.46 8.79
C SER A 177 11.64 5.21 8.98
N ASN A 178 10.37 5.28 8.58
CA ASN A 178 9.44 4.15 8.67
C ASN A 178 9.84 2.99 7.75
N PRO A 179 10.19 3.19 6.46
CA PRO A 179 10.65 2.07 5.63
C PRO A 179 11.93 1.44 6.18
N ALA A 180 12.90 2.23 6.66
CA ALA A 180 14.10 1.70 7.32
C ALA A 180 13.77 0.85 8.56
N GLN A 181 12.87 1.32 9.42
CA GLN A 181 12.39 0.56 10.57
C GLN A 181 11.74 -0.77 10.15
N LEU A 182 10.89 -0.76 9.12
CA LEU A 182 10.20 -1.96 8.62
C LEU A 182 11.19 -3.02 8.12
N VAL A 183 12.28 -2.62 7.46
CA VAL A 183 13.33 -3.54 7.01
C VAL A 183 14.42 -3.81 8.05
N GLY A 184 14.29 -3.26 9.27
CA GLY A 184 15.22 -3.54 10.38
C GLY A 184 16.55 -2.77 10.31
N LEU A 185 16.60 -1.66 9.59
CA LEU A 185 17.76 -0.77 9.53
C LEU A 185 17.67 0.30 10.63
N SER A 186 18.80 0.59 11.26
CA SER A 186 18.93 1.75 12.15
C SER A 186 18.94 3.03 11.32
N VAL A 187 18.14 4.02 11.73
CA VAL A 187 18.17 5.36 11.14
C VAL A 187 19.02 6.21 12.05
N SER A 188 20.22 6.58 11.59
CA SER A 188 21.03 7.60 12.25
C SER A 188 20.27 8.94 12.22
N GLU A 189 20.21 9.61 13.37
CA GLU A 189 19.58 10.94 13.53
C GLU A 189 20.19 12.00 12.60
#